data_AF-A0A2A4MIK4-F1
#
_entry.id   AF-A0A2A4MIK4-F1
#
_cell.length_a   1.000
_cell.length_b   1.000
_cell.length_c   1.000
_cell.angle_alpha   90.00
_cell.angle_beta   90.00
_cell.angle_gamma   90.00
#
_symmetry.space_group_name_H-M   'P 1'
#
loop_
_entity.id
_entity.type
_entity.pdbx_description
1 polymer ?
#
loop_
_entity_poly.entity_id
_entity_poly.type
_entity_poly.pdbx_seq_one_letter_code
_entity_poly.pdbx_strand_id
1 'polypeptide(L)' 'MSRSLAKTDVVVIGLGAAGGAAVLPLTLSGLKVVALEAGGWLTPRDFAPDELRNGARNWPQSVAKAAQEAP' A
#
# COMPACT_ATOMS: atom_id res chain seq x y z
N MET A 1 18.34 -0.45 9.35
CA MET A 1 18.22 -0.83 10.77
C MET A 1 16.88 -1.54 10.94
N SER A 2 16.84 -2.73 11.53
CA SER A 2 15.58 -3.47 11.75
C SER A 2 14.86 -2.96 13.01
N ARG A 3 13.52 -2.91 12.97
CA ARG A 3 12.69 -2.53 14.11
C ARG A 3 11.93 -3.76 14.61
N SER A 4 11.95 -3.99 15.91
CA SER A 4 11.11 -5.03 16.53
C SER A 4 9.71 -4.49 16.79
N LEU A 5 8.69 -5.25 16.43
CA LEU A 5 7.28 -4.92 16.65
C LEU A 5 6.69 -5.84 17.73
N ALA A 6 5.57 -5.41 18.32
CA ALA A 6 4.85 -6.24 19.28
C ALA A 6 4.37 -7.55 18.63
N LYS A 7 4.23 -8.61 19.43
CA LYS A 7 3.71 -9.89 18.97
C LYS A 7 2.29 -9.73 18.42
N THR A 8 2.11 -10.11 17.17
CA THR A 8 0.86 -9.99 16.40
C THR A 8 0.42 -11.37 15.90
N ASP A 9 -0.86 -11.52 15.59
CA ASP A 9 -1.44 -12.78 15.13
C ASP A 9 -1.32 -12.95 13.61
N VAL A 10 -1.42 -11.83 12.86
CA VAL A 10 -1.32 -11.81 11.39
C VAL A 10 -0.44 -10.65 10.94
N VAL A 11 0.41 -10.90 9.94
CA VAL A 11 1.15 -9.88 9.19
C VAL A 11 0.67 -9.88 7.74
N VAL A 12 0.25 -8.72 7.23
CA VAL A 12 -0.14 -8.52 5.82
C VAL A 12 0.90 -7.67 5.11
N ILE A 13 1.42 -8.17 3.99
CA ILE A 13 2.40 -7.46 3.16
C ILE A 13 1.69 -6.94 1.91
N GLY A 14 1.58 -5.62 1.81
CA GLY A 14 0.81 -4.91 0.79
C GLY A 14 -0.60 -4.54 1.27
N LEU A 15 -0.94 -3.25 1.21
CA LEU A 15 -2.27 -2.69 1.48
C LEU A 15 -2.87 -2.02 0.24
N GLY A 16 -2.58 -2.58 -0.94
CA GLY A 16 -3.35 -2.29 -2.15
C GLY A 16 -4.79 -2.82 -2.07
N ALA A 17 -5.48 -2.82 -3.21
CA ALA A 17 -6.90 -3.19 -3.29
C ALA A 17 -7.26 -4.50 -2.56
N ALA A 18 -6.48 -5.57 -2.78
CA ALA A 18 -6.72 -6.86 -2.15
C ALA A 18 -6.33 -6.87 -0.65
N GLY A 19 -5.15 -6.36 -0.31
CA GLY A 19 -4.63 -6.38 1.06
C GLY A 19 -5.48 -5.54 2.02
N GLY A 20 -5.91 -4.36 1.59
CA GLY A 20 -6.82 -3.49 2.34
C GLY A 20 -8.19 -4.14 2.57
N ALA A 21 -8.74 -4.82 1.58
CA ALA A 21 -10.00 -5.56 1.74
C ALA A 21 -9.85 -6.77 2.69
N ALA A 22 -8.71 -7.48 2.63
CA ALA A 22 -8.45 -8.66 3.43
C ALA A 22 -8.27 -8.35 4.93
N VAL A 23 -7.73 -7.18 5.30
CA VAL A 23 -7.51 -6.85 6.73
C VAL A 23 -8.80 -6.53 7.49
N LEU A 24 -9.87 -6.12 6.81
CA LEU A 24 -11.14 -5.78 7.45
C LEU A 24 -11.74 -6.97 8.23
N PRO A 25 -12.02 -8.14 7.63
CA PRO A 25 -12.56 -9.27 8.38
C PRO A 25 -11.60 -9.82 9.44
N LEU A 26 -10.28 -9.72 9.21
CA LEU A 26 -9.27 -10.15 10.19
C LEU A 26 -9.27 -9.29 11.45
N THR A 27 -9.38 -7.98 11.29
CA THR A 27 -9.42 -7.05 12.43
C THR A 27 -10.76 -7.12 13.15
N LEU A 28 -11.87 -7.27 12.41
CA LEU A 28 -13.21 -7.43 13.00
C LEU A 28 -13.36 -8.72 13.81
N SER A 29 -12.58 -9.77 13.54
CA SER A 29 -12.57 -11.00 14.34
C SER A 29 -11.75 -10.87 15.65
N GLY A 30 -11.16 -9.70 15.91
CA GLY A 30 -10.40 -9.42 17.13
C GLY A 30 -8.92 -9.82 17.06
N LEU A 31 -8.41 -10.19 15.89
CA LEU A 31 -6.99 -10.51 15.71
C LEU A 31 -6.14 -9.23 15.74
N LYS A 32 -4.94 -9.33 16.33
CA LYS A 32 -3.92 -8.28 16.19
C LYS A 32 -3.27 -8.42 14.82
N VAL A 33 -3.50 -7.44 13.97
CA VAL A 33 -2.97 -7.40 12.60
C VAL A 33 -1.96 -6.27 12.46
N VAL A 34 -0.78 -6.60 11.95
CA VAL A 34 0.19 -5.61 11.45
C VAL A 34 0.16 -5.67 9.92
N ALA A 35 0.09 -4.52 9.27
CA ALA A 35 0.15 -4.44 7.82
C ALA A 35 1.26 -3.50 7.37
N LEU A 36 2.00 -3.90 6.34
CA LEU A 36 3.14 -3.18 5.78
C LEU A 36 2.87 -2.87 4.32
N GLU A 37 2.89 -1.59 3.94
CA GLU A 37 2.83 -1.16 2.54
C GLU A 37 4.10 -0.37 2.23
N ALA A 38 4.64 -0.59 1.03
CA ALA A 38 5.83 0.10 0.55
C ALA A 38 5.48 1.52 0.06
N GLY A 39 4.27 1.70 -0.48
CA GLY A 39 3.74 2.99 -0.90
C GLY A 39 3.29 3.89 0.27
N GLY A 40 3.10 5.17 -0.04
CA GLY A 40 2.54 6.15 0.90
C GLY A 40 1.02 6.08 1.03
N TRP A 41 0.46 6.87 1.95
CA TRP A 41 -0.99 7.03 2.09
C TRP A 41 -1.53 7.96 1.01
N LEU A 42 -2.38 7.43 0.13
CA LEU A 42 -2.95 8.18 -0.98
C LEU A 42 -4.29 8.83 -0.59
N THR A 43 -4.57 9.96 -1.22
CA THR A 43 -5.78 10.76 -1.06
C THR A 43 -6.43 10.98 -2.44
N PRO A 44 -7.70 11.42 -2.52
CA PRO A 44 -8.31 11.73 -3.81
C PRO A 44 -7.52 12.74 -4.66
N ARG A 45 -6.72 13.62 -4.05
CA ARG A 45 -5.87 14.58 -4.78
C ARG A 45 -4.75 13.89 -5.57
N ASP A 46 -4.35 12.70 -5.16
CA ASP A 46 -3.34 11.89 -5.84
C ASP A 46 -3.90 11.22 -7.11
N PHE A 47 -5.21 11.34 -7.37
CA PHE A 47 -5.88 10.77 -8.54
C PHE A 47 -6.53 11.84 -9.42
N ALA A 48 -5.82 12.94 -9.69
CA ALA A 48 -6.31 13.99 -10.58
C ALA A 48 -6.68 13.42 -11.98
N PRO A 49 -7.85 13.78 -12.54
CA PRO A 49 -8.35 13.25 -13.81
C PRO A 49 -7.69 13.95 -15.01
N ASP A 50 -6.36 13.82 -15.12
CA ASP A 50 -5.55 14.35 -16.22
C ASP A 50 -4.74 13.20 -16.85
N GLU A 51 -5.43 12.26 -17.50
CA GLU A 51 -4.85 11.03 -18.08
C GLU A 51 -3.65 11.29 -19.00
N LEU A 52 -3.63 12.42 -19.72
CA LEU A 52 -2.52 12.81 -20.59
C LEU A 52 -1.25 13.16 -19.79
N ARG A 53 -1.38 13.93 -18.70
CA ARG A 53 -0.24 14.21 -17.82
C ARG A 53 0.13 13.02 -16.95
N ASN A 54 -0.84 12.15 -16.64
CA ASN A 54 -0.65 10.98 -15.81
C ASN A 54 0.26 9.96 -16.51
N GLY A 55 -0.02 9.66 -17.79
CA GLY A 55 0.80 8.77 -18.61
C GLY A 55 2.22 9.27 -18.85
N ALA A 56 2.40 10.58 -19.08
CA ALA A 56 3.72 11.18 -19.32
C ALA A 56 4.63 11.26 -18.08
N ARG A 57 4.06 11.18 -16.88
CA ARG A 57 4.78 11.36 -15.59
C ARG A 57 4.82 10.12 -14.72
N ASN A 58 4.36 8.96 -15.20
CA ASN A 58 4.18 7.75 -14.39
C ASN A 58 3.34 8.00 -13.12
N TRP A 59 2.30 8.82 -13.25
CA TRP A 59 1.35 9.16 -12.20
C TRP A 59 0.04 8.37 -12.43
N PRO A 60 -0.72 7.91 -11.39
CA PRO A 60 -0.77 8.34 -9.99
C PRO A 60 0.09 7.52 -9.02
N GLN A 61 0.85 6.55 -9.51
CA GLN A 61 1.80 5.80 -8.68
C GLN A 61 3.04 6.69 -8.47
N SER A 62 2.92 7.77 -7.70
CA SER A 62 3.97 8.77 -7.42
C SER A 62 5.29 8.14 -6.94
N VAL A 63 5.21 6.90 -6.46
CA VAL A 63 6.32 5.96 -6.27
C VAL A 63 6.09 4.78 -7.21
N ALA A 64 6.86 4.71 -8.29
CA ALA A 64 6.90 3.53 -9.12
C ALA A 64 7.65 2.42 -8.34
N LYS A 65 6.90 1.69 -7.52
CA LYS A 65 7.37 0.64 -6.60
C LYS A 65 8.36 -0.32 -7.24
N ALA A 66 8.15 -0.63 -8.51
CA ALA A 66 8.97 -1.54 -9.31
C ALA A 66 9.83 -0.84 -10.39
N ALA A 67 9.88 0.50 -10.45
CA ALA A 67 10.73 1.18 -11.44
C ALA A 67 12.23 0.92 -11.23
N GLN A 68 12.62 0.61 -9.99
CA GLN A 68 13.97 0.17 -9.66
C GLN A 68 14.16 -1.34 -9.82
N GLU A 69 13.09 -2.09 -10.13
CA GLU A 69 13.10 -3.55 -10.31
C GLU A 69 13.10 -3.96 -11.81
N ALA A 70 12.83 -3.01 -12.72
CA ALA A 70 12.98 -3.21 -14.15
C ALA A 70 14.48 -3.19 -14.54
N PRO A 71 14.96 -4.12 -15.38
CA PRO A 71 16.36 -4.21 -15.80
C PRO A 71 16.82 -3.03 -16.67
#